data_AF-A0A850SIC5-F1
#
_entry.id   AF-A0A850SIC5-F1
#
_cell.length_a   1.000
_cell.length_b   1.000
_cell.length_c   1.000
_cell.angle_alpha   90.00
_cell.angle_beta   90.00
_cell.angle_gamma   90.00
#
_symmetry.space_group_name_H-M   'P 1'
#
loop_
_entity.id
_entity.type
_entity.pdbx_description
1 polymer ?
#
loop_
_entity_poly.entity_id
_entity_poly.type
_entity_poly.pdbx_seq_one_letter_code
_entity_poly.pdbx_strand_id
1 'polypeptide(L)'
;MIGVRLAGRGGQGIKSAAHVVGTAAFLAGRHVQDQPLYGAERRGAPVTAFIRISDKPVLDRGPVHEPALLVIADESLLDDRSFDALEGTTGNTAVFVNTSKSAGHVASTYGVAGRLITADLSRMAEEALEKPVVSAAVAGATGRLLGLDWSDIEQALVLELKDIRVEGEEQERNLELAKKAYGSFAPLEKVEGGAQVVEQTFIELAYHGPEASTCSVVSPGNTRGRDVGAWSRLKPVINYDECTRCRICFVYCPDSAITIGSDDFPVIDYNACKGCDICYTECPVKAISLVRREK
;
A
#
# COMPACT_ATOMS: atom_id res chain seq x y z
N MET A 1 -5.36 20.30 13.44
CA MET A 1 -5.37 18.84 13.22
C MET A 1 -4.72 18.58 11.89
N ILE A 2 -3.72 17.70 11.85
CA ILE A 2 -2.99 17.27 10.66
C ILE A 2 -3.62 15.95 10.20
N GLY A 3 -4.00 15.87 8.92
CA GLY A 3 -4.43 14.63 8.29
C GLY A 3 -3.33 14.05 7.39
N VAL A 4 -3.05 12.76 7.53
CA VAL A 4 -2.07 12.02 6.72
C VAL A 4 -2.78 10.85 6.05
N ARG A 5 -2.47 10.61 4.78
CA ARG A 5 -2.89 9.41 4.04
C ARG A 5 -1.66 8.64 3.58
N LEU A 6 -1.53 7.38 4.01
CA LEU A 6 -0.57 6.44 3.46
C LEU A 6 -1.31 5.53 2.47
N ALA A 7 -0.81 5.43 1.24
CA ALA A 7 -1.31 4.53 0.22
C ALA A 7 -0.19 3.57 -0.20
N GLY A 8 -0.49 2.28 -0.31
CA GLY A 8 0.48 1.28 -0.79
C GLY A 8 -0.22 0.02 -1.29
N ARG A 9 0.55 -1.05 -1.47
CA ARG A 9 0.04 -2.34 -1.92
C ARG A 9 -0.07 -3.31 -0.74
N GLY A 10 -1.06 -4.19 -0.76
CA GLY A 10 -1.28 -5.20 0.27
C GLY A 10 -0.04 -6.08 0.46
N GLY A 11 0.41 -6.24 1.71
CA GLY A 11 1.65 -6.94 2.05
C GLY A 11 2.87 -6.04 2.28
N GLN A 12 2.79 -4.74 2.01
CA GLN A 12 3.88 -3.78 2.26
C GLN A 12 3.93 -3.22 3.69
N GLY A 13 2.94 -3.55 4.53
CA GLY A 13 2.86 -3.09 5.92
C GLY A 13 2.41 -1.65 6.09
N ILE A 14 1.54 -1.14 5.20
CA ILE A 14 0.99 0.24 5.26
C ILE A 14 0.20 0.50 6.56
N LYS A 15 -0.57 -0.49 7.02
CA LYS A 15 -1.25 -0.42 8.32
C LYS A 15 -0.24 -0.23 9.45
N SER A 16 0.79 -1.07 9.50
CA SER A 16 1.83 -1.00 10.54
C SER A 16 2.58 0.32 10.49
N ALA A 17 2.91 0.83 9.30
CA ALA A 17 3.54 2.14 9.17
C ALA A 17 2.66 3.27 9.74
N ALA A 18 1.35 3.24 9.45
CA ALA A 18 0.41 4.22 10.01
C ALA A 18 0.30 4.10 11.55
N HIS A 19 0.24 2.87 12.07
CA HIS A 19 0.15 2.61 13.49
C HIS A 19 1.39 3.05 14.26
N VAL A 20 2.58 2.82 13.69
CA VAL A 20 3.87 3.29 14.24
C VAL A 20 3.91 4.81 14.30
N VAL A 21 3.59 5.50 13.21
CA VAL A 21 3.59 6.97 13.18
C VAL A 21 2.54 7.53 14.14
N GLY A 22 1.37 6.89 14.22
CA GLY A 22 0.33 7.26 15.17
C GLY A 22 0.78 7.10 16.63
N THR A 23 1.38 5.96 16.97
CA THR A 23 1.93 5.68 18.30
C THR A 23 3.06 6.65 18.64
N ALA A 24 3.96 6.95 17.69
CA ALA A 24 5.04 7.93 17.88
C ALA A 24 4.46 9.33 18.19
N ALA A 25 3.44 9.78 17.45
CA ALA A 25 2.78 11.04 17.72
C ALA A 25 2.06 11.06 19.08
N PHE A 26 1.51 9.92 19.52
CA PHE A 26 0.91 9.78 20.86
C PHE A 26 1.98 9.87 21.96
N LEU A 27 3.13 9.21 21.78
CA LEU A 27 4.27 9.30 22.70
C LEU A 27 4.82 10.72 22.79
N ALA A 28 4.78 11.47 21.67
CA ALA A 28 5.08 12.90 21.62
C ALA A 28 4.01 13.81 22.26
N GLY A 29 3.02 13.24 22.96
CA GLY A 29 2.00 13.96 23.72
C GLY A 29 0.83 14.52 22.89
N ARG A 30 0.63 14.06 21.66
CA ARG A 30 -0.49 14.50 20.80
C ARG A 30 -1.71 13.59 20.95
N HIS A 31 -2.88 14.12 20.60
CA HIS A 31 -4.08 13.31 20.38
C HIS A 31 -4.05 12.73 18.97
N VAL A 32 -4.21 11.40 18.87
CA VAL A 32 -4.02 10.67 17.62
C VAL A 32 -5.19 9.73 17.34
N GLN A 33 -5.48 9.56 16.06
CA GLN A 33 -6.28 8.47 15.53
C GLN A 33 -5.59 7.95 14.28
N ASP A 34 -5.18 6.69 14.26
CA ASP A 34 -4.80 5.97 13.05
C ASP A 34 -5.87 4.93 12.71
N GLN A 35 -6.15 4.76 11.42
CA GLN A 35 -7.11 3.76 10.95
C GLN A 35 -6.75 3.28 9.54
N PRO A 36 -6.80 1.98 9.29
CA PRO A 36 -6.67 1.46 7.93
C PRO A 36 -8.02 1.48 7.20
N LEU A 37 -7.97 1.61 5.88
CA LEU A 37 -9.07 1.37 4.96
C LEU A 37 -8.67 0.24 4.02
N TYR A 38 -9.20 -0.96 4.30
CA TYR A 38 -9.13 -2.13 3.45
C TYR A 38 -10.46 -2.89 3.56
N GLY A 39 -10.82 -3.59 2.50
CA GLY A 39 -11.91 -4.57 2.44
C GLY A 39 -11.36 -6.00 2.43
N ALA A 40 -11.98 -6.86 1.61
CA ALA A 40 -11.57 -8.27 1.48
C ALA A 40 -10.31 -8.45 0.60
N GLU A 41 -9.59 -7.39 0.26
CA GLU A 41 -8.53 -7.43 -0.71
C GLU A 41 -7.28 -8.17 -0.19
N ARG A 42 -6.63 -8.89 -1.12
CA ARG A 42 -5.47 -9.76 -0.86
C ARG A 42 -4.16 -9.02 -1.14
N ARG A 43 -3.00 -9.67 -0.93
CA ARG A 43 -1.67 -9.14 -1.29
C ARG A 43 -1.67 -8.50 -2.69
N GLY A 44 -1.03 -7.35 -2.83
CA GLY A 44 -0.92 -6.59 -4.08
C GLY A 44 -2.07 -5.60 -4.35
N ALA A 45 -3.23 -5.74 -3.71
CA ALA A 45 -4.30 -4.77 -3.90
C ALA A 45 -3.95 -3.41 -3.28
N PRO A 46 -4.50 -2.29 -3.80
CA PRO A 46 -4.37 -0.99 -3.15
C PRO A 46 -4.87 -1.04 -1.69
N VAL A 47 -4.08 -0.48 -0.77
CA VAL A 47 -4.42 -0.35 0.65
C VAL A 47 -4.14 1.08 1.07
N THR A 48 -5.07 1.66 1.81
CA THR A 48 -4.93 2.99 2.39
C THR A 48 -4.93 2.92 3.91
N ALA A 49 -4.18 3.78 4.56
CA ALA A 49 -4.29 4.05 5.99
C ALA A 49 -4.24 5.55 6.24
N PHE A 50 -4.95 5.98 7.28
CA PHE A 50 -5.10 7.38 7.64
C PHE A 50 -4.55 7.62 9.03
N ILE A 51 -4.01 8.81 9.26
CA ILE A 51 -3.53 9.27 10.55
C ILE A 51 -4.05 10.69 10.77
N ARG A 52 -4.63 10.96 11.93
CA ARG A 52 -4.98 12.30 12.40
C ARG A 52 -4.16 12.62 13.63
N ILE A 53 -3.48 13.77 13.63
CA ILE A 53 -2.67 14.24 14.76
C ILE A 53 -3.19 15.62 15.18
N SER A 54 -3.42 15.83 16.47
CA SER A 54 -4.04 17.06 16.98
C SER A 54 -3.57 17.40 18.38
N ASP A 55 -3.61 18.69 18.72
CA ASP A 55 -3.42 19.20 20.09
C ASP A 55 -4.67 19.05 20.98
N LYS A 56 -5.79 18.68 20.37
CA LYS A 56 -7.09 18.47 21.02
C LYS A 56 -7.63 17.09 20.66
N PRO A 57 -8.52 16.49 21.48
CA PRO A 57 -9.15 15.21 21.18
C PRO A 57 -9.69 15.13 19.74
N VAL A 58 -9.35 14.04 19.05
CA VAL A 58 -9.83 13.77 17.68
C VAL A 58 -11.21 13.12 17.76
N LEU A 59 -12.24 13.86 17.35
CA LEU A 59 -13.63 13.37 17.34
C LEU A 59 -14.11 12.96 15.95
N ASP A 60 -13.38 13.37 14.91
CA ASP A 60 -13.65 13.02 13.52
C ASP A 60 -13.40 11.51 13.29
N ARG A 61 -14.23 10.89 12.44
CA ARG A 61 -14.15 9.47 12.08
C ARG A 61 -14.35 9.29 10.59
N GLY A 62 -13.67 8.31 10.01
CA GLY A 62 -13.75 8.02 8.58
C GLY A 62 -12.53 8.57 7.80
N PRO A 63 -12.59 8.55 6.46
CA PRO A 63 -11.45 8.89 5.60
C PRO A 63 -10.89 10.29 5.84
N VAL A 64 -9.59 10.47 5.62
CA VAL A 64 -8.99 11.81 5.49
C VAL A 64 -9.11 12.20 4.03
N HIS A 65 -10.09 13.05 3.72
CA HIS A 65 -10.37 13.49 2.35
C HIS A 65 -9.28 14.41 1.79
N GLU A 66 -8.88 15.43 2.55
CA GLU A 66 -7.83 16.38 2.16
C GLU A 66 -6.60 16.21 3.06
N PRO A 67 -5.68 15.29 2.72
CA PRO A 67 -4.48 15.09 3.53
C PRO A 67 -3.53 16.27 3.38
N ALA A 68 -2.90 16.67 4.48
CA ALA A 68 -1.76 17.58 4.43
C ALA A 68 -0.47 16.86 4.00
N LEU A 69 -0.38 15.56 4.28
CA LEU A 69 0.69 14.69 3.79
C LEU A 69 0.07 13.43 3.18
N LEU A 70 0.32 13.24 1.88
CA LEU A 70 0.04 12.00 1.16
C LEU A 70 1.36 11.24 0.95
N VAL A 71 1.42 9.99 1.37
CA VAL A 71 2.57 9.11 1.16
C VAL A 71 2.14 7.93 0.29
N ILE A 72 2.67 7.86 -0.92
CA ILE A 72 2.48 6.77 -1.87
C ILE A 72 3.68 5.83 -1.75
N ALA A 73 3.52 4.74 -1.03
CA ALA A 73 4.55 3.75 -0.74
C ALA A 73 4.88 2.82 -1.92
N ASP A 74 4.09 2.85 -3.00
CA ASP A 74 4.37 2.13 -4.24
C ASP A 74 3.91 2.96 -5.45
N GLU A 75 4.86 3.36 -6.31
CA GLU A 75 4.58 4.22 -7.46
C GLU A 75 3.52 3.65 -8.41
N SER A 76 3.34 2.32 -8.46
CA SER A 76 2.38 1.71 -9.37
C SER A 76 0.92 2.00 -9.02
N LEU A 77 0.65 2.64 -7.88
CA LEU A 77 -0.67 3.16 -7.56
C LEU A 77 -1.03 4.39 -8.40
N LEU A 78 -0.05 5.13 -8.91
CA LEU A 78 -0.29 6.29 -9.78
C LEU A 78 -0.82 5.88 -11.16
N ASP A 79 -0.54 4.66 -11.60
CA ASP A 79 -1.02 4.08 -12.86
C ASP A 79 -2.31 3.25 -12.69
N ASP A 80 -2.76 3.03 -11.45
CA ASP A 80 -3.89 2.15 -11.15
C ASP A 80 -5.22 2.91 -11.31
N ARG A 81 -5.85 2.79 -12.48
CA ARG A 81 -7.13 3.47 -12.78
C ARG A 81 -8.29 3.08 -11.85
N SER A 82 -8.17 1.97 -11.13
CA SER A 82 -9.17 1.54 -10.15
C SER A 82 -9.00 2.21 -8.78
N PHE A 83 -7.91 2.94 -8.59
CA PHE A 83 -7.52 3.59 -7.34
C PHE A 83 -6.93 4.98 -7.62
N ASP A 84 -7.71 6.02 -7.33
CA ASP A 84 -7.20 7.39 -7.45
C ASP A 84 -6.25 7.72 -6.27
N ALA A 85 -4.96 7.45 -6.47
CA ALA A 85 -3.94 7.69 -5.46
C ALA A 85 -3.79 9.16 -5.07
N LEU A 86 -4.17 10.10 -5.94
CA LEU A 86 -4.04 11.55 -5.77
C LEU A 86 -5.36 12.21 -5.37
N GLU A 87 -6.43 11.46 -5.15
CA GLU A 87 -7.73 11.97 -4.74
C GLU A 87 -7.60 12.89 -3.51
N GLY A 88 -8.21 14.08 -3.56
CA GLY A 88 -8.22 15.03 -2.45
C GLY A 88 -6.89 15.75 -2.17
N THR A 89 -5.89 15.60 -3.04
CA THR A 89 -4.70 16.46 -3.02
C THR A 89 -5.06 17.89 -3.41
N THR A 90 -4.52 18.86 -2.68
CA THR A 90 -4.68 20.29 -2.95
C THR A 90 -3.32 20.94 -3.16
N GLY A 91 -3.28 22.23 -3.51
CA GLY A 91 -2.01 22.97 -3.63
C GLY A 91 -1.17 23.00 -2.35
N ASN A 92 -1.78 22.73 -1.19
CA ASN A 92 -1.12 22.69 0.12
C ASN A 92 -0.71 21.28 0.55
N THR A 93 -1.13 20.24 -0.17
CA THR A 93 -0.77 18.86 0.16
C THR A 93 0.70 18.61 -0.20
N ALA A 94 1.47 18.13 0.77
CA ALA A 94 2.77 17.51 0.50
C ALA A 94 2.55 16.08 0.01
N VAL A 95 3.17 15.71 -1.11
CA VAL A 95 3.09 14.38 -1.69
C VAL A 95 4.47 13.73 -1.65
N PHE A 96 4.57 12.58 -0.99
CA PHE A 96 5.74 11.72 -1.01
C PHE A 96 5.45 10.52 -1.91
N VAL A 97 6.35 10.20 -2.84
CA VAL A 97 6.25 8.99 -3.69
C VAL A 97 7.50 8.14 -3.50
N ASN A 98 7.30 6.89 -3.10
CA ASN A 98 8.34 5.87 -3.08
C ASN A 98 8.63 5.40 -4.51
N THR A 99 9.71 5.91 -5.10
CA THR A 99 10.14 5.63 -6.47
C THR A 99 11.63 5.91 -6.65
N SER A 100 12.23 5.24 -7.62
CA SER A 100 13.58 5.55 -8.11
C SER A 100 13.60 6.75 -9.08
N LYS A 101 12.44 7.19 -9.56
CA LYS A 101 12.29 8.32 -10.49
C LYS A 101 12.45 9.66 -9.76
N SER A 102 12.90 10.68 -10.48
CA SER A 102 13.02 12.02 -9.91
C SER A 102 11.66 12.70 -9.73
N ALA A 103 11.56 13.63 -8.77
CA ALA A 103 10.36 14.44 -8.58
C ALA A 103 9.91 15.16 -9.85
N GLY A 104 10.85 15.68 -10.66
CA GLY A 104 10.52 16.33 -11.94
C GLY A 104 9.84 15.38 -12.93
N HIS A 105 10.30 14.13 -13.01
CA HIS A 105 9.67 13.10 -13.84
C HIS A 105 8.26 12.80 -13.34
N VAL A 106 8.09 12.51 -12.05
CA VAL A 106 6.79 12.19 -11.44
C VAL A 106 5.79 13.33 -11.62
N ALA A 107 6.20 14.57 -11.39
CA ALA A 107 5.35 15.74 -11.60
C ALA A 107 4.89 15.86 -13.06
N SER A 108 5.81 15.69 -14.02
CA SER A 108 5.49 15.80 -15.45
C SER A 108 4.59 14.68 -15.97
N THR A 109 4.75 13.45 -15.45
CA THR A 109 4.03 12.26 -15.91
C THR A 109 2.63 12.18 -15.31
N TYR A 110 2.49 12.49 -14.02
CA TYR A 110 1.25 12.26 -13.25
C TYR A 110 0.52 13.55 -12.86
N GLY A 111 1.07 14.73 -13.18
CA GLY A 111 0.42 16.00 -12.89
C GLY A 111 0.28 16.31 -11.40
N VAL A 112 1.21 15.82 -10.57
CA VAL A 112 1.16 16.05 -9.11
C VAL A 112 1.37 17.54 -8.81
N ALA A 113 0.35 18.18 -8.25
CA ALA A 113 0.42 19.55 -7.76
C ALA A 113 1.01 19.61 -6.33
N GLY A 114 1.59 20.76 -5.97
CA GLY A 114 2.08 21.01 -4.61
C GLY A 114 3.51 20.56 -4.37
N ARG A 115 3.84 20.25 -3.11
CA ARG A 115 5.20 19.90 -2.67
C ARG A 115 5.45 18.41 -2.87
N LEU A 116 6.20 18.06 -3.91
CA LEU A 116 6.53 16.67 -4.25
C LEU A 116 7.90 16.26 -3.71
N ILE A 117 7.95 15.09 -3.06
CA ILE A 117 9.15 14.44 -2.52
C ILE A 117 9.22 13.03 -3.09
N THR A 118 10.41 12.60 -3.52
CA THR A 118 10.63 11.26 -4.06
C THR A 118 11.84 10.61 -3.40
N ALA A 119 11.75 9.33 -3.06
CA ALA A 119 12.89 8.52 -2.63
C ALA A 119 12.63 7.04 -2.87
N ASP A 120 13.69 6.26 -3.07
CA ASP A 120 13.58 4.81 -3.29
C ASP A 120 13.69 4.03 -1.98
N LEU A 121 12.61 4.08 -1.18
CA LEU A 121 12.49 3.30 0.06
C LEU A 121 12.39 1.80 -0.22
N SER A 122 11.93 1.39 -1.41
CA SER A 122 11.90 -0.02 -1.80
C SER A 122 13.30 -0.60 -1.94
N ARG A 123 14.23 0.10 -2.60
CA ARG A 123 15.63 -0.34 -2.66
C ARG A 123 16.28 -0.38 -1.28
N MET A 124 16.01 0.62 -0.43
CA MET A 124 16.51 0.61 0.95
C MET A 124 16.01 -0.61 1.73
N ALA A 125 14.74 -0.97 1.58
CA ALA A 125 14.16 -2.14 2.23
C ALA A 125 14.69 -3.47 1.66
N GLU A 126 14.89 -3.57 0.35
CA GLU A 126 15.46 -4.75 -0.30
C GLU A 126 16.91 -4.98 0.16
N GLU A 127 17.73 -3.92 0.20
CA GLU A 127 19.10 -3.96 0.72
C GLU A 127 19.13 -4.36 2.20
N ALA A 128 18.18 -3.88 3.00
CA ALA A 128 18.19 -4.04 4.45
C ALA A 128 17.51 -5.31 4.93
N LEU A 129 16.45 -5.80 4.30
CA LEU A 129 15.57 -6.88 4.82
C LEU A 129 15.43 -8.08 3.88
N GLU A 130 15.88 -7.98 2.63
CA GLU A 130 15.69 -9.01 1.58
C GLU A 130 14.20 -9.38 1.37
N LYS A 131 13.30 -8.49 1.77
CA LYS A 131 11.84 -8.65 1.70
C LYS A 131 11.23 -7.37 1.11
N PRO A 132 10.13 -7.48 0.33
CA PRO A 132 9.44 -6.32 -0.24
C PRO A 132 8.53 -5.60 0.77
N VAL A 133 9.00 -5.40 2.00
CA VAL A 133 8.26 -4.77 3.11
C VAL A 133 8.88 -3.42 3.41
N VAL A 134 8.12 -2.35 3.23
CA VAL A 134 8.62 -0.96 3.35
C VAL A 134 8.12 -0.25 4.62
N SER A 135 7.38 -0.93 5.50
CA SER A 135 6.70 -0.32 6.64
C SER A 135 7.62 0.49 7.56
N ALA A 136 8.77 -0.06 7.94
CA ALA A 136 9.74 0.61 8.80
C ALA A 136 10.35 1.86 8.13
N ALA A 137 10.72 1.75 6.85
CA ALA A 137 11.24 2.87 6.07
C ALA A 137 10.18 3.98 5.89
N VAL A 138 8.94 3.61 5.58
CA VAL A 138 7.81 4.53 5.42
C VAL A 138 7.50 5.23 6.75
N ALA A 139 7.51 4.50 7.87
CA ALA A 139 7.28 5.08 9.19
C ALA A 139 8.37 6.10 9.56
N GLY A 140 9.64 5.75 9.36
CA GLY A 140 10.77 6.65 9.61
C GLY A 140 10.71 7.92 8.75
N ALA A 141 10.47 7.78 7.44
CA ALA A 141 10.33 8.91 6.52
C ALA A 141 9.13 9.80 6.88
N THR A 142 7.96 9.20 7.11
CA THR A 142 6.73 9.93 7.45
C THR A 142 6.87 10.66 8.78
N GLY A 143 7.39 10.00 9.81
CA GLY A 143 7.62 10.60 11.12
C GLY A 143 8.57 11.80 11.03
N ARG A 144 9.66 11.69 10.27
CA ARG A 144 10.56 12.82 10.02
C ARG A 144 9.87 13.99 9.34
N LEU A 145 9.10 13.72 8.28
CA LEU A 145 8.38 14.75 7.53
C LEU A 145 7.36 15.50 8.39
N LEU A 146 6.73 14.79 9.33
CA LEU A 146 5.81 15.36 10.32
C LEU A 146 6.51 16.09 11.48
N GLY A 147 7.85 16.01 11.56
CA GLY A 147 8.63 16.64 12.62
C GLY A 147 8.57 15.91 13.95
N LEU A 148 8.27 14.60 13.96
CA LEU A 148 8.39 13.76 15.15
C LEU A 148 9.87 13.47 15.45
N ASP A 149 10.20 13.34 16.73
CA ASP A 149 11.54 12.99 17.15
C ASP A 149 11.84 11.51 16.93
N TRP A 150 13.11 11.21 16.65
CA TRP A 150 13.55 9.84 16.40
C TRP A 150 13.25 8.91 17.57
N SER A 151 13.40 9.40 18.82
CA SER A 151 13.14 8.59 20.03
C SER A 151 11.72 8.05 20.08
N ASP A 152 10.73 8.85 19.68
CA ASP A 152 9.32 8.46 19.71
C ASP A 152 9.02 7.43 18.62
N ILE A 153 9.62 7.61 17.43
CA ILE A 153 9.49 6.68 16.30
C ILE A 153 10.17 5.35 16.64
N GLU A 154 11.37 5.38 17.21
CA GLU A 154 12.10 4.20 17.64
C GLU A 154 11.30 3.39 18.67
N GLN A 155 10.77 4.07 19.69
CA GLN A 155 9.94 3.41 20.71
C GLN A 155 8.66 2.82 20.10
N ALA A 156 7.97 3.55 19.22
CA ALA A 156 6.79 3.05 18.54
C ALA A 156 7.08 1.84 17.62
N LEU A 157 8.21 1.85 16.91
CA LEU A 157 8.66 0.73 16.09
C LEU A 157 8.93 -0.51 16.94
N VAL A 158 9.62 -0.36 18.07
CA VAL A 158 9.90 -1.47 18.98
C VAL A 158 8.59 -2.11 19.48
N LEU A 159 7.58 -1.31 19.80
CA LEU A 159 6.27 -1.80 20.22
C LEU A 159 5.56 -2.57 19.10
N GLU A 160 5.46 -1.99 17.90
CA GLU A 160 4.80 -2.65 16.76
C GLU A 160 5.52 -3.95 16.36
N LEU A 161 6.86 -3.92 16.27
CA LEU A 161 7.65 -5.09 15.88
C LEU A 161 7.46 -6.25 16.86
N LYS A 162 7.42 -5.94 18.17
CA LYS A 162 7.12 -6.93 19.20
C LYS A 162 5.72 -7.54 19.04
N ASP A 163 4.70 -6.73 18.75
CA ASP A 163 3.33 -7.20 18.58
C ASP A 163 3.17 -8.14 17.37
N ILE A 164 3.94 -7.91 16.30
CA ILE A 164 4.01 -8.80 15.13
C ILE A 164 5.06 -9.92 15.26
N ARG A 165 5.67 -10.09 16.44
CA ARG A 165 6.67 -11.13 16.77
C ARG A 165 7.94 -11.07 15.92
N VAL A 166 8.40 -9.86 15.61
CA VAL A 166 9.70 -9.59 15.00
C VAL A 166 10.67 -9.15 16.09
N GLU A 167 11.65 -10.01 16.40
CA GLU A 167 12.62 -9.81 17.48
C GLU A 167 14.04 -10.18 17.00
N GLY A 168 15.07 -9.76 17.75
CA GLY A 168 16.47 -10.09 17.47
C GLY A 168 17.02 -9.36 16.24
N GLU A 169 17.78 -10.06 15.41
CA GLU A 169 18.47 -9.47 14.25
C GLU A 169 17.50 -8.81 13.25
N GLU A 170 16.32 -9.40 13.02
CA GLU A 170 15.33 -8.81 12.12
C GLU A 170 14.77 -7.49 12.68
N GLN A 171 14.63 -7.38 14.01
CA GLN A 171 14.20 -6.15 14.67
C GLN A 171 15.27 -5.05 14.50
N GLU A 172 16.54 -5.36 14.73
CA GLU A 172 17.66 -4.42 14.57
C GLU A 172 17.74 -3.90 13.14
N ARG A 173 17.67 -4.79 12.13
CA ARG A 173 17.65 -4.41 10.71
C ARG A 173 16.48 -3.48 10.36
N ASN A 174 15.30 -3.69 10.95
CA ASN A 174 14.14 -2.80 10.75
C ASN A 174 14.36 -1.42 11.38
N LEU A 175 14.93 -1.35 12.58
CA LEU A 175 15.24 -0.08 13.26
C LEU A 175 16.30 0.72 12.48
N GLU A 176 17.35 0.06 11.99
CA GLU A 176 18.37 0.70 11.15
C GLU A 176 17.79 1.22 9.83
N LEU A 177 16.94 0.44 9.17
CA LEU A 177 16.24 0.85 7.96
C LEU A 177 15.38 2.11 8.21
N ALA A 178 14.58 2.10 9.28
CA ALA A 178 13.76 3.25 9.66
C ALA A 178 14.63 4.47 9.97
N LYS A 179 15.76 4.29 10.65
CA LYS A 179 16.70 5.37 11.00
C LYS A 179 17.35 5.99 9.78
N LYS A 180 17.77 5.15 8.81
CA LYS A 180 18.30 5.59 7.51
C LYS A 180 17.26 6.40 6.74
N ALA A 181 16.02 5.92 6.68
CA ALA A 181 14.92 6.63 6.04
C ALA A 181 14.63 7.96 6.76
N TYR A 182 14.55 7.97 8.09
CA TYR A 182 14.36 9.16 8.91
C TYR A 182 15.45 10.21 8.66
N GLY A 183 16.72 9.80 8.63
CA GLY A 183 17.85 10.70 8.39
C GLY A 183 17.93 11.28 6.98
N SER A 184 17.16 10.75 6.02
CA SER A 184 17.17 11.19 4.62
C SER A 184 16.33 12.44 4.35
N PHE A 185 15.53 12.90 5.31
CA PHE A 185 14.58 13.99 5.12
C PHE A 185 14.70 15.09 6.18
N ALA A 186 14.24 16.28 5.82
CA ALA A 186 14.01 17.37 6.75
C ALA A 186 12.50 17.46 7.09
N PRO A 187 12.14 17.94 8.29
CA PRO A 187 10.74 18.20 8.62
C PRO A 187 10.10 19.18 7.65
N LEU A 188 8.81 19.01 7.40
CA LEU A 188 8.04 19.96 6.62
C LEU A 188 7.77 21.21 7.47
N GLU A 189 8.16 22.39 6.97
CA GLU A 189 8.04 23.66 7.70
C GLU A 189 6.60 24.00 8.09
N LYS A 190 5.61 23.59 7.28
CA LYS A 190 4.17 23.68 7.57
C LYS A 190 3.42 22.54 6.91
N VAL A 191 2.83 21.68 7.72
CA VAL A 191 1.83 20.69 7.28
C VAL A 191 0.46 21.31 7.57
N GLU A 192 0.07 22.30 6.77
CA GLU A 192 -1.22 22.99 6.89
C GLU A 192 -2.23 22.35 5.93
N GLY A 193 -3.13 21.56 6.52
CA GLY A 193 -4.19 20.82 5.81
C GLY A 193 -4.92 19.96 6.84
N GLY A 194 -6.12 20.38 7.20
CA GLY A 194 -6.95 19.65 8.15
C GLY A 194 -7.95 18.81 7.38
N ALA A 195 -8.23 17.60 7.87
CA ALA A 195 -9.47 16.94 7.53
C ALA A 195 -10.60 17.96 7.82
N GLN A 196 -11.22 18.50 6.77
CA GLN A 196 -12.36 19.37 6.94
C GLN A 196 -13.44 18.56 7.63
N VAL A 197 -14.00 19.11 8.70
CA VAL A 197 -15.23 18.58 9.27
C VAL A 197 -16.30 18.89 8.24
N VAL A 198 -16.62 17.91 7.40
CA VAL A 198 -17.76 18.01 6.50
C VAL A 198 -19.00 18.08 7.38
N GLU A 199 -19.80 19.13 7.21
CA GLU A 199 -21.08 19.24 7.91
C GLU A 199 -21.96 18.06 7.50
N GLN A 200 -22.12 17.07 8.39
CA GLN A 200 -22.87 15.88 8.09
C GLN A 200 -24.36 16.18 8.24
N THR A 201 -25.10 16.13 7.13
CA THR A 201 -26.56 16.09 7.19
C THR A 201 -26.96 14.70 7.66
N PHE A 202 -27.55 14.60 8.85
CA PHE A 202 -28.13 13.34 9.30
C PHE A 202 -29.35 13.02 8.43
N ILE A 203 -29.28 11.92 7.69
CA ILE A 203 -30.39 11.42 6.91
C ILE A 203 -31.05 10.30 7.72
N GLU A 204 -32.35 10.41 7.94
CA GLU A 204 -33.14 9.33 8.53
C GLU A 204 -33.33 8.23 7.48
N LEU A 205 -32.62 7.12 7.64
CA LEU A 205 -32.78 5.95 6.77
C LEU A 205 -34.03 5.19 7.21
N ALA A 206 -35.01 5.04 6.32
CA ALA A 206 -36.16 4.18 6.57
C ALA A 206 -35.69 2.74 6.82
N TYR A 207 -36.19 2.10 7.87
CA TYR A 207 -35.91 0.70 8.13
C TYR A 207 -36.54 -0.17 7.04
N HIS A 208 -35.71 -0.84 6.26
CA HIS A 208 -36.12 -1.85 5.29
C HIS A 208 -35.93 -3.24 5.89
N GLY A 209 -37.00 -4.05 5.93
CA GLY A 209 -36.93 -5.42 6.43
C GLY A 209 -35.97 -6.33 5.63
N PRO A 210 -35.65 -7.54 6.14
CA PRO A 210 -34.66 -8.44 5.53
C PRO A 210 -34.94 -8.79 4.06
N GLU A 211 -36.21 -8.80 3.65
CA GLU A 211 -36.63 -9.09 2.27
C GLU A 211 -36.21 -8.01 1.28
N ALA A 212 -36.12 -6.75 1.74
CA ALA A 212 -35.62 -5.62 0.96
C ALA A 212 -34.10 -5.44 1.07
N SER A 213 -33.46 -6.09 2.05
CA SER A 213 -32.01 -6.02 2.33
C SER A 213 -31.28 -7.32 1.94
N THR A 214 -31.83 -8.11 1.01
CA THR A 214 -31.10 -9.27 0.48
C THR A 214 -29.91 -8.80 -0.34
N CYS A 215 -28.79 -9.54 -0.28
CA CYS A 215 -27.68 -9.35 -1.20
C CYS A 215 -28.19 -9.56 -2.63
N SER A 216 -28.50 -8.45 -3.30
CA SER A 216 -28.93 -8.49 -4.69
C SER A 216 -27.69 -8.71 -5.55
N VAL A 217 -27.51 -9.92 -6.05
CA VAL A 217 -26.54 -10.18 -7.11
C VAL A 217 -27.12 -9.61 -8.40
N VAL A 218 -26.90 -8.31 -8.61
CA VAL A 218 -27.41 -7.57 -9.77
C VAL A 218 -26.76 -8.01 -11.08
N SER A 219 -25.56 -8.59 -11.01
CA SER A 219 -24.85 -9.17 -12.16
C SER A 219 -23.88 -10.26 -11.72
N PRO A 220 -24.11 -11.54 -12.10
CA PRO A 220 -23.12 -12.60 -11.87
C PRO A 220 -21.92 -12.45 -12.82
N GLY A 221 -20.78 -13.03 -12.46
CA GLY A 221 -19.61 -13.15 -13.36
C GLY A 221 -18.81 -11.87 -13.61
N ASN A 222 -19.06 -10.79 -12.87
CA ASN A 222 -18.37 -9.50 -13.03
C ASN A 222 -16.86 -9.54 -12.74
N THR A 223 -16.35 -10.61 -12.10
CA THR A 223 -14.91 -10.83 -11.90
C THR A 223 -14.11 -10.76 -13.20
N ARG A 224 -14.70 -11.14 -14.35
CA ARG A 224 -14.04 -11.03 -15.67
C ARG A 224 -13.74 -9.60 -16.09
N GLY A 225 -14.49 -8.62 -15.58
CA GLY A 225 -14.29 -7.20 -15.87
C GLY A 225 -13.30 -6.51 -14.92
N ARG A 226 -12.78 -7.21 -13.92
CA ARG A 226 -11.78 -6.68 -12.98
C ARG A 226 -10.39 -7.02 -13.47
N ASP A 227 -9.64 -6.02 -13.90
CA ASP A 227 -8.20 -6.16 -14.08
C ASP A 227 -7.51 -6.12 -12.71
N VAL A 228 -6.91 -7.24 -12.33
CA VAL A 228 -6.11 -7.39 -11.10
C VAL A 228 -4.63 -7.58 -11.42
N GLY A 229 -4.25 -7.53 -12.69
CA GLY A 229 -2.87 -7.65 -13.15
C GLY A 229 -1.99 -6.51 -12.63
N ALA A 230 -2.57 -5.32 -12.47
CA ALA A 230 -1.90 -4.14 -11.90
C ALA A 230 -1.41 -4.37 -10.46
N TRP A 231 -1.95 -5.35 -9.74
CA TRP A 231 -1.58 -5.63 -8.35
C TRP A 231 -0.20 -6.28 -8.22
N SER A 232 0.30 -6.88 -9.29
CA SER A 232 1.54 -7.62 -9.24
C SER A 232 2.77 -6.78 -9.59
N ARG A 233 3.88 -7.08 -8.91
CA ARG A 233 5.22 -6.57 -9.28
C ARG A 233 5.94 -7.52 -10.23
N LEU A 234 5.70 -8.82 -10.11
CA LEU A 234 6.31 -9.87 -10.92
C LEU A 234 5.26 -10.55 -11.78
N LYS A 235 5.66 -11.15 -12.89
CA LYS A 235 4.77 -12.00 -13.68
C LYS A 235 5.48 -13.33 -14.01
N PRO A 236 4.75 -14.45 -13.96
CA PRO A 236 5.28 -15.72 -14.43
C PRO A 236 5.41 -15.72 -15.96
N VAL A 237 6.55 -16.22 -16.47
CA VAL A 237 6.80 -16.46 -17.89
C VAL A 237 7.15 -17.93 -18.06
N ILE A 238 6.42 -18.60 -18.96
CA ILE A 238 6.58 -20.04 -19.20
C ILE A 238 7.60 -20.22 -20.33
N ASN A 239 8.64 -21.01 -20.07
CA ASN A 239 9.48 -21.58 -21.11
C ASN A 239 8.76 -22.80 -21.70
N TYR A 240 8.20 -22.64 -22.90
CA TYR A 240 7.43 -23.69 -23.55
C TYR A 240 8.27 -24.88 -24.02
N ASP A 241 9.58 -24.69 -24.22
CA ASP A 241 10.50 -25.78 -24.61
C ASP A 241 10.78 -26.74 -23.44
N GLU A 242 10.73 -26.24 -22.20
CA GLU A 242 10.93 -27.04 -20.99
C GLU A 242 9.61 -27.54 -20.38
N CYS A 243 8.47 -26.98 -20.80
CA CYS A 243 7.18 -27.31 -20.24
C CYS A 243 6.71 -28.71 -20.65
N THR A 244 6.50 -29.58 -19.65
CA THR A 244 6.00 -30.95 -19.86
C THR A 244 4.48 -31.08 -19.99
N ARG A 245 3.75 -29.96 -20.01
CA ARG A 245 2.27 -29.91 -20.10
C ARG A 245 1.55 -30.70 -19.00
N CYS A 246 2.15 -30.82 -17.81
CA CYS A 246 1.56 -31.54 -16.67
C CYS A 246 0.33 -30.85 -16.05
N ARG A 247 0.04 -29.59 -16.41
CA ARG A 247 -1.09 -28.77 -15.95
C ARG A 247 -1.14 -28.47 -14.45
N ILE A 248 -0.08 -28.75 -13.70
CA ILE A 248 0.00 -28.44 -12.26
C ILE A 248 -0.18 -26.94 -12.02
N CYS A 249 0.51 -26.10 -12.79
CA CYS A 249 0.37 -24.64 -12.69
C CYS A 249 -1.08 -24.17 -12.89
N PHE A 250 -1.82 -24.80 -13.80
CA PHE A 250 -3.26 -24.55 -14.02
C PHE A 250 -4.09 -24.93 -12.79
N VAL A 251 -3.90 -26.14 -12.26
CA VAL A 251 -4.66 -26.66 -11.11
C VAL A 251 -4.42 -25.82 -9.84
N TYR A 252 -3.17 -25.40 -9.61
CA TYR A 252 -2.79 -24.66 -8.41
C TYR A 252 -3.03 -23.15 -8.50
N CYS A 253 -3.42 -22.62 -9.66
CA CYS A 253 -3.67 -21.18 -9.80
C CYS A 253 -4.92 -20.79 -8.98
N PRO A 254 -4.79 -20.05 -7.85
CA PRO A 254 -5.91 -19.76 -6.97
C PRO A 254 -6.87 -18.71 -7.54
N ASP A 255 -6.45 -18.02 -8.60
CA ASP A 255 -7.19 -16.95 -9.27
C ASP A 255 -7.74 -17.38 -10.64
N SER A 256 -7.56 -18.65 -11.03
CA SER A 256 -7.95 -19.18 -12.34
C SER A 256 -7.42 -18.35 -13.52
N ALA A 257 -6.24 -17.74 -13.33
CA ALA A 257 -5.57 -16.90 -14.33
C ALA A 257 -4.81 -17.72 -15.39
N ILE A 258 -4.89 -19.05 -15.36
CA ILE A 258 -4.25 -19.94 -16.33
C ILE A 258 -5.35 -20.74 -17.00
N THR A 259 -5.28 -20.85 -18.32
CA THR A 259 -6.12 -21.72 -19.15
C THR A 259 -5.25 -22.72 -19.89
N ILE A 260 -5.86 -23.76 -20.48
CA ILE A 260 -5.15 -24.73 -21.31
C ILE A 260 -5.49 -24.45 -22.77
N GLY A 261 -4.47 -24.14 -23.57
CA GLY A 261 -4.59 -23.92 -25.02
C GLY A 261 -4.96 -25.20 -25.76
N SER A 262 -5.30 -25.06 -27.05
CA SER A 262 -5.62 -26.19 -27.92
C SER A 262 -4.43 -27.15 -28.16
N ASP A 263 -3.22 -26.68 -27.88
CA ASP A 263 -1.94 -27.39 -27.98
C ASP A 263 -1.49 -28.00 -26.64
N ASP A 264 -2.40 -28.07 -25.66
CA ASP A 264 -2.17 -28.54 -24.29
C ASP A 264 -1.19 -27.69 -23.45
N PHE A 265 -0.73 -26.57 -23.98
CA PHE A 265 0.12 -25.66 -23.21
C PHE A 265 -0.69 -24.75 -22.28
N PRO A 266 -0.18 -24.46 -21.08
CA PRO A 266 -0.78 -23.45 -20.21
C PRO A 266 -0.62 -22.04 -20.80
N VAL A 267 -1.70 -21.27 -20.79
CA VAL A 267 -1.75 -19.87 -21.23
C VAL A 267 -2.18 -19.00 -20.05
N ILE A 268 -1.35 -18.02 -19.70
CA ILE A 268 -1.59 -17.11 -18.57
C ILE A 268 -2.36 -15.88 -19.05
N ASP A 269 -3.51 -15.60 -18.45
CA ASP A 269 -4.19 -14.31 -18.53
C ASP A 269 -3.53 -13.34 -17.54
N TYR A 270 -2.76 -12.38 -18.08
CA TYR A 270 -2.05 -11.40 -17.27
C TYR A 270 -2.95 -10.34 -16.62
N ASN A 271 -4.20 -10.19 -17.05
CA ASN A 271 -5.16 -9.28 -16.41
C ASN A 271 -5.81 -9.94 -15.19
N ALA A 272 -5.90 -11.28 -15.19
CA ALA A 272 -6.33 -12.06 -14.02
C ALA A 272 -5.17 -12.48 -13.10
N CYS A 273 -3.93 -12.49 -13.60
CA CYS A 273 -2.76 -12.95 -12.86
C CYS A 273 -2.26 -11.90 -11.86
N LYS A 274 -2.34 -12.22 -10.57
CA LYS A 274 -1.83 -11.39 -9.47
C LYS A 274 -0.35 -11.58 -9.15
N GLY A 275 0.35 -12.49 -9.86
CA GLY A 275 1.73 -12.87 -9.59
C GLY A 275 1.97 -13.28 -8.13
N CYS A 276 1.23 -14.29 -7.69
CA CYS A 276 1.36 -14.89 -6.35
C CYS A 276 2.45 -15.98 -6.27
N ASP A 277 3.14 -16.23 -7.39
CA ASP A 277 4.28 -17.15 -7.53
C ASP A 277 4.01 -18.64 -7.22
N ILE A 278 2.74 -19.00 -7.02
CA ILE A 278 2.35 -20.41 -6.78
C ILE A 278 2.67 -21.27 -8.00
N CYS A 279 2.28 -20.83 -9.20
CA CYS A 279 2.59 -21.59 -10.42
C CYS A 279 4.10 -21.81 -10.62
N TYR A 280 4.92 -20.82 -10.29
CA TYR A 280 6.39 -20.90 -10.30
C TYR A 280 6.89 -21.93 -9.27
N THR A 281 6.37 -21.85 -8.05
CA THR A 281 6.75 -22.74 -6.94
C THR A 281 6.41 -24.19 -7.25
N GLU A 282 5.19 -24.43 -7.72
CA GLU A 282 4.63 -25.75 -7.97
C GLU A 282 5.11 -26.40 -9.28
N CYS A 283 5.76 -25.64 -10.18
CA CYS A 283 6.26 -26.21 -11.42
C CYS A 283 7.37 -27.25 -11.14
N PRO A 284 7.16 -28.55 -11.42
CA PRO A 284 8.10 -29.61 -11.02
C PRO A 284 9.39 -29.57 -11.83
N VAL A 285 9.32 -29.08 -13.08
CA VAL A 285 10.46 -28.97 -14.00
C VAL A 285 11.04 -27.56 -14.06
N LYS A 286 10.57 -26.64 -13.21
CA LYS A 286 11.02 -25.24 -13.16
C LYS A 286 11.02 -24.47 -14.49
N ALA A 287 10.16 -24.88 -15.43
CA ALA A 287 9.91 -24.21 -16.71
C ALA A 287 9.21 -22.83 -16.59
N ILE A 288 9.06 -22.27 -15.39
CA ILE A 288 8.43 -20.95 -15.18
C ILE A 288 9.49 -20.07 -14.52
N SER A 289 9.66 -18.86 -15.04
CA SER A 289 10.49 -17.81 -14.43
C SER A 289 9.62 -16.64 -13.96
N LEU A 290 10.11 -15.89 -12.98
CA LEU A 290 9.47 -14.66 -12.52
C LEU A 290 10.22 -13.47 -13.09
N VAL A 291 9.54 -12.63 -13.86
CA VAL A 291 10.11 -11.41 -14.44
C VAL A 291 9.37 -10.19 -13.90
N ARG A 292 10.06 -9.04 -13.83
CA ARG A 292 9.42 -7.78 -13.45
C ARG A 292 8.32 -7.45 -14.46
N ARG A 293 7.13 -7.09 -13.96
CA ARG A 293 6.05 -6.61 -14.81
C ARG A 293 6.34 -5.15 -15.15
N GLU A 294 6.56 -4.87 -16.43
CA GLU A 294 6.55 -3.51 -16.95
C GLU A 294 5.11 -2.98 -16.88
N LYS A 295 4.95 -1.79 -16.31
CA LYS A 295 3.67 -1.10 -16.15
C LYS A 295 3.71 0.17 -16.98
#